data_AF-G5SW67-F1
#
_entry.id   AF-G5SW67-F1
#
_cell.length_a   1.000
_cell.length_b   1.000
_cell.length_c   1.000
_cell.angle_alpha   90.00
_cell.angle_beta   90.00
_cell.angle_gamma   90.00
#
_symmetry.space_group_name_H-M   'P 1'
#
loop_
_entity.id
_entity.type
_entity.pdbx_description
1 polymer ?
#
loop_
_entity_poly.entity_id
_entity_poly.type
_entity_poly.pdbx_seq_one_letter_code
_entity_poly.pdbx_strand_id
1 'polypeptide(L)'
;MRIMAKTFDKTRQEEQFKQKLRTLIGCVTHTQNIADQAMTLGRSLMTVAEQDDSDALRVIENLSCVCEELLEVIYGELKKEKK
;
A
#
# COMPACT_ATOMS: atom_id res chain seq x y z
N MET A 1 0.70 21.44 -35.63
CA MET A 1 -0.27 20.61 -34.86
C MET A 1 0.34 19.35 -34.21
N ARG A 2 1.30 18.63 -34.83
CA ARG A 2 1.87 17.37 -34.26
C ARG A 2 2.48 17.49 -32.85
N ILE A 3 3.07 18.63 -32.50
CA ILE A 3 3.72 18.83 -31.18
C ILE A 3 2.66 18.96 -30.08
N MET A 4 1.58 19.72 -30.30
CA MET A 4 0.49 19.89 -29.31
C MET A 4 -0.24 18.58 -29.00
N ALA A 5 -0.50 17.74 -30.01
CA ALA A 5 -1.14 16.44 -29.79
C ALA A 5 -0.28 15.52 -28.91
N LYS A 6 1.04 15.49 -29.14
CA LYS A 6 1.98 14.72 -28.30
C LYS A 6 2.05 15.22 -26.86
N THR A 7 2.01 16.54 -26.65
CA THR A 7 2.01 17.12 -25.29
C THR A 7 0.72 16.80 -24.55
N PHE A 8 -0.43 16.87 -25.24
CA PHE A 8 -1.74 16.55 -24.66
C PHE A 8 -1.86 15.08 -24.25
N ASP A 9 -1.39 14.15 -25.09
CA ASP A 9 -1.37 12.73 -24.76
C ASP A 9 -0.46 12.43 -23.56
N LYS A 10 0.67 13.13 -23.44
CA LYS A 10 1.58 13.01 -22.30
C LYS A 10 0.93 13.47 -21.00
N THR A 11 0.29 14.65 -20.98
CA THR A 11 -0.42 15.17 -19.80
C THR A 11 -1.54 14.21 -19.36
N ARG A 12 -2.30 13.66 -20.30
CA ARG A 12 -3.34 12.67 -20.01
C ARG A 12 -2.76 11.38 -19.41
N GLN A 13 -1.63 10.89 -19.92
CA GLN A 13 -0.97 9.69 -19.36
C GLN A 13 -0.47 9.94 -17.93
N GLU A 14 0.09 11.12 -17.65
CA GLU A 14 0.53 11.49 -16.30
C GLU A 14 -0.65 11.54 -15.31
N GLU A 15 -1.78 12.13 -15.70
CA GLU A 15 -2.99 12.16 -14.87
C GLU A 15 -3.55 10.76 -14.58
N GLN A 16 -3.57 9.89 -15.61
CA GLN A 16 -4.00 8.49 -15.46
C GLN A 16 -3.07 7.72 -14.52
N PHE A 17 -1.76 7.93 -14.63
CA PHE A 17 -0.78 7.31 -13.75
C PHE A 17 -0.96 7.78 -12.30
N LYS A 18 -1.12 9.09 -12.08
CA LYS A 18 -1.41 9.65 -10.75
C LYS A 18 -2.70 9.09 -10.15
N GLN A 19 -3.73 8.89 -10.97
CA GLN A 19 -4.97 8.28 -10.51
C GLN A 19 -4.76 6.81 -10.09
N LYS A 20 -4.02 6.03 -10.87
CA LYS A 20 -3.67 4.64 -10.50
C LYS A 20 -2.86 4.57 -9.21
N LEU A 21 -1.92 5.50 -9.03
CA LEU A 21 -1.13 5.58 -7.79
C LEU A 21 -2.01 5.90 -6.58
N ARG A 22 -2.97 6.84 -6.70
CA ARG A 22 -3.96 7.10 -5.65
C ARG A 22 -4.80 5.86 -5.32
N THR A 23 -5.23 5.12 -6.34
CA THR A 23 -5.94 3.85 -6.14
C THR A 23 -5.06 2.83 -5.41
N LEU A 24 -3.79 2.68 -5.82
CA LEU A 24 -2.84 1.79 -5.16
C LEU A 24 -2.68 2.13 -3.67
N ILE A 25 -2.47 3.40 -3.34
CA ILE A 25 -2.38 3.88 -1.94
C ILE A 25 -3.63 3.46 -1.16
N GLY A 26 -4.83 3.72 -1.71
CA GLY A 26 -6.08 3.33 -1.06
C GLY A 26 -6.20 1.82 -0.83
N CYS A 27 -5.83 1.01 -1.83
CA CYS A 27 -5.83 -0.45 -1.70
C CYS A 27 -4.86 -0.93 -0.62
N VAL A 28 -3.63 -0.45 -0.63
CA VAL A 28 -2.58 -0.86 0.32
C VAL A 28 -2.95 -0.45 1.74
N THR A 29 -3.43 0.77 1.96
CA THR A 29 -3.94 1.22 3.27
C THR A 29 -5.10 0.34 3.75
N HIS A 30 -6.03 -0.03 2.86
CA HIS A 30 -7.13 -0.90 3.25
C HIS A 30 -6.67 -2.31 3.61
N THR A 31 -5.72 -2.88 2.86
CA THR A 31 -5.11 -4.18 3.17
C THR A 31 -4.37 -4.17 4.50
N GLN A 32 -3.57 -3.13 4.78
CA GLN A 32 -2.88 -2.98 6.06
C GLN A 32 -3.87 -2.98 7.23
N ASN A 33 -4.93 -2.16 7.15
CA ASN A 33 -5.96 -2.10 8.18
C ASN A 33 -6.63 -3.46 8.44
N ILE A 34 -6.89 -4.24 7.39
CA ILE A 34 -7.46 -5.58 7.52
C ILE A 34 -6.44 -6.53 8.17
N ALA A 35 -5.17 -6.47 7.77
CA ALA A 35 -4.11 -7.28 8.36
C ALA A 35 -3.96 -6.99 9.87
N ASP A 36 -3.95 -5.72 10.28
CA ASP A 36 -3.87 -5.32 11.69
C ASP A 36 -5.08 -5.79 12.52
N GLN A 37 -6.28 -5.70 11.94
CA GLN A 37 -7.49 -6.23 12.57
C GLN A 37 -7.45 -7.75 12.71
N ALA A 38 -6.98 -8.46 11.67
CA ALA A 38 -6.82 -9.91 11.70
C ALA A 38 -5.78 -10.34 12.73
N MET A 39 -4.67 -9.61 12.87
CA MET A 39 -3.68 -9.81 13.94
C MET A 39 -4.31 -9.63 15.32
N THR A 40 -5.06 -8.54 15.53
CA THR A 40 -5.71 -8.25 16.81
C THR A 40 -6.69 -9.35 17.19
N LEU A 41 -7.51 -9.81 16.23
CA LEU A 41 -8.46 -10.90 16.45
C LEU A 41 -7.74 -12.24 16.69
N GLY A 42 -6.72 -12.58 15.90
CA GLY A 42 -5.99 -13.83 16.07
C GLY A 42 -5.29 -13.91 17.43
N ARG A 43 -4.66 -12.81 17.88
CA ARG A 43 -4.04 -12.72 19.21
C ARG A 43 -5.04 -12.81 20.36
N SER A 44 -6.30 -12.42 20.17
CA SER A 44 -7.34 -12.54 21.23
C SER A 44 -7.90 -13.96 21.35
N LEU A 45 -7.71 -14.81 20.32
CA LEU A 45 -8.21 -16.18 20.27
C LEU A 45 -7.16 -17.24 20.63
N MET A 46 -5.87 -16.87 20.66
CA MET A 46 -4.74 -17.78 20.83
C MET A 46 -3.96 -17.49 22.11
N THR A 47 -3.44 -18.54 22.75
CA THR A 47 -2.41 -18.41 23.80
C THR A 47 -1.09 -17.90 23.22
N VAL A 48 -0.18 -17.41 24.07
CA VAL A 48 1.15 -16.93 23.62
C VAL A 48 1.91 -18.01 22.86
N ALA A 49 1.89 -19.25 23.34
CA ALA A 49 2.57 -20.37 22.66
C ALA A 49 1.98 -20.67 21.28
N GLU A 50 0.66 -20.60 21.13
CA GLU A 50 0.00 -20.78 19.83
C GLU A 50 0.27 -19.60 18.89
N GLN A 51 0.40 -18.39 19.41
CA GLN A 51 0.75 -17.21 18.60
C GLN A 51 2.16 -17.34 18.02
N ASP A 52 3.13 -17.75 18.84
CA ASP A 52 4.54 -17.89 18.43
C ASP A 52 4.71 -18.95 17.32
N ASP A 53 3.92 -20.03 17.37
CA ASP A 53 3.93 -21.11 16.39
C ASP A 53 3.00 -20.86 15.18
N SER A 54 2.24 -19.77 15.17
CA SER A 54 1.24 -19.51 14.13
C SER A 54 1.84 -18.94 12.86
N ASP A 55 1.97 -19.78 11.83
CA ASP A 55 2.30 -19.37 10.46
C ASP A 55 1.32 -18.31 9.92
N ALA A 56 0.04 -18.43 10.29
CA ALA A 56 -0.99 -17.49 9.84
C ALA A 56 -0.73 -16.08 10.40
N LEU A 57 -0.45 -15.95 11.70
CA LEU A 57 -0.12 -14.65 12.29
C LEU A 57 1.17 -14.09 11.70
N ARG A 58 2.19 -14.93 11.48
CA ARG A 58 3.45 -14.50 10.86
C ARG A 58 3.26 -13.95 9.45
N VAL A 59 2.44 -14.60 8.63
CA VAL A 59 2.13 -14.13 7.27
C VAL A 59 1.32 -12.83 7.30
N ILE A 60 0.36 -12.70 8.22
CA ILE A 60 -0.45 -11.48 8.35
C ILE A 60 0.39 -10.30 8.86
N GLU A 61 1.29 -10.54 9.82
CA GLU A 61 2.25 -9.53 10.30
C GLU A 61 3.14 -9.04 9.16
N ASN A 62 3.74 -9.97 8.41
CA ASN A 62 4.55 -9.63 7.24
C ASN A 62 3.75 -8.82 6.20
N LEU A 63 2.47 -9.16 5.99
CA LEU A 63 1.61 -8.41 5.08
C LEU A 63 1.39 -6.98 5.57
N SER A 64 1.14 -6.78 6.87
CA SER A 64 1.01 -5.44 7.45
C SER A 64 2.28 -4.62 7.27
N CYS A 65 3.45 -5.19 7.60
CA CYS A 65 4.74 -4.53 7.43
C CYS A 65 5.04 -4.13 5.98
N VAL A 66 4.81 -5.03 5.02
CA VAL A 66 5.03 -4.70 3.59
C VAL A 66 4.08 -3.60 3.11
N CYS A 67 2.85 -3.55 3.63
CA CYS A 67 1.93 -2.45 3.31
C CYS A 67 2.43 -1.12 3.87
N GLU A 68 2.93 -1.11 5.11
CA GLU A 68 3.54 0.07 5.73
C GLU A 68 4.75 0.57 4.92
N GLU A 69 5.71 -0.31 4.64
CA GLU A 69 6.92 0.01 3.84
C GLU A 69 6.56 0.56 2.46
N LEU A 70 5.58 -0.04 1.79
CA LEU A 70 5.13 0.41 0.48
C LEU A 70 4.53 1.82 0.56
N LEU A 71 3.71 2.12 1.57
CA LEU A 71 3.16 3.45 1.76
C LEU A 71 4.26 4.48 2.05
N GLU A 72 5.23 4.16 2.90
CA GLU A 72 6.38 5.04 3.18
C GLU A 72 7.16 5.37 1.91
N VAL A 73 7.46 4.37 1.08
CA VAL A 73 8.15 4.57 -0.20
C VAL A 73 7.32 5.45 -1.13
N ILE A 74 6.03 5.15 -1.31
CA ILE A 74 5.14 5.94 -2.18
C ILE A 74 5.06 7.40 -1.71
N TYR A 75 4.84 7.64 -0.41
CA TYR A 75 4.79 8.99 0.14
C TYR A 75 6.14 9.72 0.04
N GLY A 76 7.25 8.99 0.24
CA GLY A 76 8.59 9.50 0.05
C GLY A 76 8.83 10.01 -1.38
N GLU A 77 8.46 9.22 -2.39
CA GLU A 77 8.58 9.62 -3.80
C GLU A 77 7.65 10.79 -4.15
N LEU A 78 6.39 10.78 -3.68
CA LEU A 78 5.44 11.88 -3.90
C LEU A 78 5.89 13.20 -3.26
N LYS A 79 6.64 13.14 -2.16
CA LYS A 79 7.21 14.33 -1.51
C LYS A 79 8.40 14.89 -2.29
N LYS A 80 9.19 14.03 -2.95
CA LYS A 80 10.32 14.46 -3.81
C LYS A 80 9.83 15.22 -5.04
N GLU A 81 8.68 14.86 -5.61
CA GLU A 81 8.06 15.60 -6.74
C GLU A 81 7.65 17.05 -6.39
N LYS A 82 7.57 17.40 -5.10
CA LYS A 82 7.18 18.75 -4.65
C LYS A 82 8.36 19.72 -4.47
N LYS A 83 9.60 19.31 -4.75
CA LYS A 83 10.81 20.16 -4.75
C LYS A 83 11.25 20.47 -6.17
#